data_AF-A0A9P8FTY6-F1
#
_entry.id   AF-A0A9P8FTY6-F1
#
_cell.length_a   1.000
_cell.length_b   1.000
_cell.length_c   1.000
_cell.angle_alpha   90.00
_cell.angle_beta   90.00
_cell.angle_gamma   90.00
#
_symmetry.space_group_name_H-M   'P 1'
#
loop_
_entity.id
_entity.type
_entity.pdbx_description
1 polymer ?
#
loop_
_entity_poly.entity_id
_entity_poly.type
_entity_poly.pdbx_seq_one_letter_code
_entity_poly.pdbx_strand_id
1 'polypeptide(L)'
;MAISIWNRKRDLIYLIFFLTHIPIMFCVDLTPLYPAALKPAFMTNLRTWYITTYRDQFFSSPPAWFDTYIWLEALYHVPLSFWAVPALLRDDPKVPLHLLIFALEAGLTTLTCIADYLSWSGYSRNEKIELGKLYVPYLALATFMGLDMFYRLSRVISMSRSNKAIKSQ
;
A
#
# COMPACT_ATOMS: atom_id res chain seq x y z
N MET A 1 -14.33 13.43 22.16
CA MET A 1 -13.31 12.40 22.48
C MET A 1 -13.15 11.52 21.26
N ALA A 2 -11.91 11.19 20.86
CA ALA A 2 -11.67 10.28 19.75
C ALA A 2 -12.26 8.90 20.07
N ILE A 3 -12.91 8.27 19.08
CA ILE A 3 -13.42 6.92 19.26
C ILE A 3 -12.22 5.96 19.27
N SER A 4 -12.12 5.16 20.33
CA SER A 4 -11.06 4.16 20.47
C SER A 4 -10.93 3.29 19.22
N ILE A 5 -9.69 2.99 18.81
CA ILE A 5 -9.39 2.21 17.60
C ILE A 5 -10.04 0.82 17.63
N TRP A 6 -10.22 0.25 18.83
CA TRP A 6 -10.88 -1.05 19.03
C TRP A 6 -12.35 -1.06 18.59
N ASN A 7 -13.01 0.10 18.56
CA ASN A 7 -14.38 0.25 18.07
C ASN A 7 -14.42 0.58 16.56
N ARG A 8 -13.31 0.99 15.96
CA ARG A 8 -13.18 1.34 14.53
C ARG A 8 -12.53 0.19 13.76
N LYS A 9 -13.26 -0.93 13.60
CA LYS A 9 -12.73 -2.19 13.01
C LYS A 9 -12.00 -2.00 11.67
N ARG A 10 -12.50 -1.15 10.78
CA ARG A 10 -11.85 -0.85 9.48
C ARG A 10 -10.52 -0.12 9.68
N ASP A 11 -10.50 0.86 10.57
CA ASP A 11 -9.30 1.65 10.86
C ASP A 11 -8.25 0.79 11.59
N LEU A 12 -8.68 -0.18 12.38
CA LEU A 12 -7.79 -1.19 12.99
C LEU A 12 -7.11 -2.05 11.91
N ILE A 13 -7.83 -2.47 10.87
CA ILE A 13 -7.23 -3.21 9.73
C ILE A 13 -6.17 -2.34 9.04
N TYR A 14 -6.48 -1.07 8.77
CA TYR A 14 -5.52 -0.15 8.15
C TYR A 14 -4.31 0.10 9.05
N LEU A 15 -4.52 0.20 10.37
CA LEU A 15 -3.44 0.37 11.34
C LEU A 15 -2.49 -0.84 11.32
N ILE A 16 -3.03 -2.05 11.38
CA ILE A 16 -2.25 -3.29 11.30
C ILE A 16 -1.47 -3.34 10.00
N PHE A 17 -2.13 -3.02 8.88
CA PHE A 17 -1.48 -2.93 7.57
C PHE A 17 -0.28 -1.98 7.62
N PHE A 18 -0.45 -0.71 7.99
CA PHE A 18 0.65 0.26 8.01
C PHE A 18 1.77 -0.12 8.99
N LEU A 19 1.44 -0.71 10.14
CA LEU A 19 2.44 -1.22 11.09
C LEU A 19 3.28 -2.36 10.49
N THR A 20 2.66 -3.26 9.73
CA THR A 20 3.38 -4.35 9.05
C THR A 20 4.08 -3.90 7.77
N HIS A 21 3.53 -2.90 7.08
CA HIS A 21 4.02 -2.44 5.80
C HIS A 21 5.32 -1.64 5.93
N ILE A 22 5.48 -0.86 7.01
CA ILE A 22 6.72 -0.13 7.30
C ILE A 22 7.96 -1.06 7.29
N PRO A 23 8.04 -2.12 8.11
CA PRO A 23 9.21 -3.00 8.09
C PRO A 23 9.35 -3.75 6.77
N ILE A 24 8.24 -4.09 6.09
CA ILE A 24 8.29 -4.74 4.76
C ILE A 24 8.97 -3.81 3.74
N MET A 25 8.54 -2.55 3.62
CA MET A 25 9.15 -1.58 2.71
C MET A 25 10.65 -1.47 2.96
N PHE A 26 11.07 -1.28 4.22
CA PHE A 26 12.49 -1.11 4.52
C PHE A 26 13.33 -2.36 4.34
N CYS A 27 12.77 -3.56 4.58
CA CYS A 27 13.53 -4.83 4.54
C CYS A 27 13.46 -5.53 3.18
N VAL A 28 12.46 -5.22 2.36
CA VAL A 28 12.16 -5.91 1.10
C VAL A 28 12.19 -4.91 -0.05
N ASP A 29 11.23 -4.00 -0.09
CA ASP A 29 10.94 -3.22 -1.30
C ASP A 29 12.04 -2.18 -1.60
N LEU A 30 12.52 -1.49 -0.57
CA LEU A 30 13.54 -0.46 -0.68
C LEU A 30 14.97 -1.02 -0.71
N THR A 31 15.14 -2.35 -0.56
CA THR A 31 16.46 -3.01 -0.59
C THR A 31 17.37 -2.58 -1.76
N PRO A 32 16.87 -2.38 -2.99
CA PRO A 32 17.69 -1.92 -4.10
C PRO A 32 18.31 -0.53 -3.88
N LEU A 33 17.67 0.35 -3.10
CA LEU A 33 18.14 1.72 -2.84
C LEU A 33 19.27 1.78 -1.80
N TYR A 34 19.47 0.72 -1.01
CA TYR A 34 20.53 0.73 0.02
C TYR A 34 21.92 0.64 -0.62
N PRO A 35 22.87 1.51 -0.22
CA PRO A 35 24.26 1.31 -0.56
C PRO A 35 24.75 -0.01 0.06
N ALA A 36 25.70 -0.68 -0.60
CA ALA A 36 26.19 -1.99 -0.17
C ALA A 36 26.68 -2.00 1.30
N ALA A 37 27.27 -0.90 1.77
CA ALA A 37 27.76 -0.76 3.15
C ALA A 37 26.65 -0.78 4.22
N LEU A 38 25.41 -0.38 3.88
CA LEU A 38 24.29 -0.32 4.81
C LEU A 38 23.32 -1.50 4.65
N LYS A 39 23.61 -2.43 3.72
CA LYS A 39 22.73 -3.56 3.38
C LYS A 39 23.10 -4.77 4.24
N PRO A 40 22.30 -5.13 5.27
CA PRO A 40 22.56 -6.30 6.08
C PRO A 40 22.43 -7.59 5.26
N ALA A 41 23.18 -8.62 5.65
CA ALA A 41 23.19 -9.90 4.94
C ALA A 41 21.80 -10.55 4.86
N PHE A 42 20.95 -10.40 5.89
CA PHE A 42 19.63 -11.00 5.91
C PHE A 42 18.73 -10.49 4.77
N MET A 43 18.84 -9.21 4.38
CA MET A 43 18.04 -8.65 3.28
C MET A 43 18.41 -9.30 1.95
N THR A 44 19.71 -9.53 1.73
CA THR A 44 20.20 -10.25 0.55
C THR A 44 19.74 -11.71 0.56
N ASN A 45 19.83 -12.39 1.70
CA ASN A 45 19.38 -13.78 1.84
C ASN A 45 17.87 -13.91 1.60
N LEU A 46 17.07 -13.00 2.17
CA LEU A 46 15.63 -12.94 1.97
C LEU A 46 15.28 -12.72 0.50
N ARG A 47 15.96 -11.78 -0.18
CA ARG A 47 15.76 -11.53 -1.61
C ARG A 47 16.13 -12.74 -2.47
N THR A 48 17.24 -13.40 -2.18
CA THR A 48 17.66 -14.61 -2.91
C THR A 48 16.66 -15.75 -2.73
N TRP A 49 16.20 -15.98 -1.50
CA TRP A 49 15.15 -16.96 -1.20
C TRP A 49 13.86 -16.62 -1.97
N TYR A 50 13.45 -15.35 -1.96
CA TYR A 50 12.25 -14.88 -2.64
C TYR A 50 12.32 -15.11 -4.15
N ILE A 51 13.40 -14.69 -4.80
CA ILE A 51 13.60 -14.89 -6.24
C ILE A 51 13.62 -16.38 -6.59
N THR A 52 14.25 -17.21 -5.75
CA THR A 52 14.32 -18.67 -5.99
C THR A 52 12.95 -19.33 -5.82
N THR A 53 12.14 -18.86 -4.87
CA THR A 53 10.82 -19.42 -4.55
C THR A 53 9.76 -19.00 -5.57
N TYR A 54 9.71 -17.71 -5.91
CA TYR A 54 8.62 -17.13 -6.71
C TYR A 54 9.00 -16.80 -8.15
N ARG A 55 10.30 -16.82 -8.49
CA ARG A 55 10.84 -16.41 -9.79
C ARG A 55 10.32 -15.03 -10.22
N ASP A 56 10.15 -14.13 -9.27
CA ASP A 56 9.62 -12.80 -9.56
C ASP A 56 10.63 -11.98 -10.39
N GLN A 57 10.24 -11.56 -11.60
CA GLN A 57 11.11 -10.78 -12.48
C GLN A 57 11.33 -9.36 -11.97
N PHE A 58 10.41 -8.78 -11.21
CA PHE A 58 10.60 -7.44 -10.66
C PHE A 58 11.82 -7.35 -9.75
N PHE A 59 12.24 -8.48 -9.15
CA PHE A 59 13.41 -8.53 -8.27
C PHE A 59 14.67 -9.10 -8.94
N SER A 60 14.58 -9.58 -10.18
CA SER A 60 15.73 -10.17 -10.90
C SER A 60 16.08 -9.45 -12.21
N SER A 61 15.07 -9.01 -12.96
CA SER A 61 15.20 -8.26 -14.21
C SER A 61 14.05 -7.24 -14.33
N PRO A 62 13.99 -6.23 -13.43
CA PRO A 62 12.89 -5.27 -13.40
C PRO A 62 12.78 -4.48 -14.71
N PRO A 63 11.55 -4.22 -15.18
CA PRO A 63 11.33 -3.23 -16.22
C PRO A 63 11.62 -1.82 -15.69
N ALA A 64 11.99 -0.90 -16.58
CA ALA A 64 12.42 0.46 -16.19
C ALA A 64 11.37 1.24 -15.38
N TRP A 65 10.08 0.97 -15.58
CA TRP A 65 9.01 1.63 -14.81
C TRP A 65 8.96 1.17 -13.34
N PHE A 66 9.48 -0.02 -13.01
CA PHE A 66 9.45 -0.56 -11.66
C PHE A 66 10.30 0.27 -10.69
N ASP A 67 11.41 0.83 -11.16
CA ASP A 67 12.23 1.76 -10.36
C ASP A 67 11.44 3.00 -9.93
N THR A 68 10.51 3.46 -10.77
CA THR A 68 9.62 4.58 -10.40
C THR A 68 8.73 4.21 -9.22
N TYR A 69 8.26 2.95 -9.14
CA TYR A 69 7.42 2.48 -8.04
C TYR A 69 8.21 2.33 -6.75
N ILE A 70 9.46 1.84 -6.81
CA ILE A 70 10.36 1.82 -5.66
C ILE A 70 10.57 3.24 -5.10
N TRP A 71 10.75 4.25 -5.97
CA TRP A 71 10.87 5.64 -5.54
C TRP A 71 9.56 6.21 -4.99
N LEU A 72 8.40 5.86 -5.55
CA LEU A 72 7.10 6.24 -4.98
C LEU A 72 6.92 5.64 -3.58
N GLU A 73 7.31 4.40 -3.38
CA GLU A 73 7.28 3.80 -2.04
C GLU A 73 8.19 4.55 -1.06
N ALA A 74 9.43 4.84 -1.47
CA ALA A 74 10.39 5.55 -0.63
C ALA A 74 9.95 6.98 -0.27
N LEU A 75 9.44 7.73 -1.26
CA LEU A 75 9.18 9.16 -1.14
C LEU A 75 7.74 9.49 -0.71
N TYR A 76 6.79 8.58 -0.94
CA TYR A 76 5.38 8.79 -0.61
C TYR A 76 4.85 7.76 0.39
N HIS A 77 5.01 6.45 0.15
CA HIS A 77 4.43 5.43 1.04
C HIS A 77 5.07 5.44 2.41
N VAL A 78 6.40 5.54 2.49
CA VAL A 78 7.13 5.55 3.77
C VAL A 78 6.71 6.74 4.65
N PRO A 79 6.82 8.01 4.19
CA PRO A 79 6.40 9.16 5.00
C PRO A 79 4.92 9.08 5.40
N LEU A 80 4.07 8.65 4.46
CA LEU A 80 2.65 8.53 4.74
C LEU A 80 2.37 7.44 5.78
N SER A 81 3.02 6.28 5.70
CA SER A 81 2.81 5.17 6.63
C SER A 81 3.18 5.57 8.06
N PHE A 82 4.30 6.27 8.23
CA PHE A 82 4.70 6.82 9.53
C PHE A 82 3.72 7.86 10.07
N TRP A 83 3.09 8.64 9.21
CA TRP A 83 2.03 9.57 9.61
C TRP A 83 0.71 8.84 9.91
N ALA A 84 0.35 7.82 9.12
CA ALA A 84 -0.92 7.12 9.17
C ALA A 84 -1.10 6.36 10.49
N VAL A 85 -0.03 5.75 11.02
CA VAL A 85 -0.07 5.01 12.30
C VAL A 85 -0.61 5.87 13.46
N PRO A 86 0.03 7.00 13.85
CA PRO A 86 -0.49 7.86 14.90
C PRO A 86 -1.79 8.58 14.50
N ALA A 87 -1.99 8.90 13.22
CA ALA A 87 -3.22 9.54 12.73
C ALA A 87 -4.44 8.63 12.90
N LEU A 88 -4.31 7.33 12.58
CA LEU A 88 -5.34 6.32 12.80
C LEU A 88 -5.63 6.15 14.28
N LEU A 89 -4.61 6.08 15.14
CA LEU A 89 -4.80 5.94 16.59
C LEU A 89 -5.60 7.09 17.20
N ARG A 90 -5.34 8.33 16.77
CA ARG A 90 -6.02 9.53 17.28
C ARG A 90 -7.32 9.91 16.57
N ASP A 91 -7.75 9.11 15.60
CA ASP A 91 -8.96 9.38 14.79
C ASP A 91 -8.86 10.73 14.04
N ASP A 92 -7.72 10.96 13.39
CA ASP A 92 -7.44 12.24 12.72
C ASP A 92 -8.40 12.47 11.53
N PRO A 93 -9.06 13.64 11.44
CA PRO A 93 -10.05 13.92 10.40
C PRO A 93 -9.46 13.93 8.98
N LYS A 94 -8.13 14.01 8.82
CA LYS A 94 -7.45 13.95 7.52
C LYS A 94 -7.17 12.53 7.05
N VAL A 95 -7.38 11.50 7.87
CA VAL A 95 -7.17 10.08 7.48
C VAL A 95 -7.88 9.76 6.16
N PRO A 96 -9.17 10.10 5.95
CA PRO A 96 -9.83 9.79 4.68
C PRO A 96 -9.19 10.42 3.45
N LEU A 97 -8.65 11.62 3.57
CA LEU A 97 -7.99 12.29 2.46
C LEU A 97 -6.71 11.56 2.06
N HIS A 98 -5.83 11.29 3.02
CA HIS A 98 -4.53 10.71 2.73
C HIS A 98 -4.61 9.23 2.35
N LEU A 99 -5.45 8.44 3.03
CA LEU A 99 -5.62 7.02 2.71
C LEU A 99 -6.30 6.82 1.36
N LEU A 100 -7.12 7.76 0.88
CA LEU A 100 -7.68 7.68 -0.48
C LEU A 100 -6.60 7.80 -1.54
N ILE A 101 -5.68 8.76 -1.40
CA ILE A 101 -4.59 8.98 -2.36
C ILE A 101 -3.66 7.75 -2.34
N PHE A 102 -3.31 7.25 -1.15
CA PHE A 102 -2.55 6.02 -1.00
C PHE A 102 -3.21 4.82 -1.65
N ALA A 103 -4.48 4.57 -1.34
CA ALA A 103 -5.22 3.45 -1.87
C ALA A 103 -5.30 3.47 -3.39
N LEU A 104 -5.50 4.66 -3.98
CA LEU A 104 -5.54 4.81 -5.43
C LEU A 104 -4.18 4.50 -6.06
N GLU A 105 -3.12 5.12 -5.55
CA GLU A 105 -1.78 4.96 -6.13
C GLU A 105 -1.25 3.54 -5.90
N ALA A 106 -1.32 2.99 -4.68
CA ALA A 106 -0.92 1.61 -4.37
C ALA A 106 -1.76 0.59 -5.15
N GLY A 107 -3.05 0.86 -5.34
CA GLY A 107 -3.92 0.02 -6.16
C GLY A 107 -3.51 0.02 -7.63
N LEU A 108 -3.18 1.18 -8.20
CA LEU A 108 -2.73 1.30 -9.59
C LEU A 108 -1.37 0.65 -9.81
N THR A 109 -0.39 0.89 -8.94
CA THR A 109 0.94 0.27 -9.08
C THR A 109 0.86 -1.25 -8.94
N THR A 110 0.10 -1.75 -7.97
CA THR A 110 -0.14 -3.20 -7.79
C THR A 110 -0.87 -3.82 -8.99
N LEU A 111 -1.89 -3.13 -9.53
CA LEU A 111 -2.61 -3.58 -10.72
C LEU A 111 -1.68 -3.66 -11.94
N THR A 112 -0.79 -2.68 -12.12
CA THR A 112 0.21 -2.70 -13.18
C THR A 112 1.15 -3.90 -13.03
N CYS A 113 1.65 -4.19 -11.82
CA CYS A 113 2.46 -5.37 -11.55
C CYS A 113 1.70 -6.68 -11.86
N ILE A 114 0.41 -6.75 -11.50
CA ILE A 114 -0.43 -7.91 -11.82
C ILE A 114 -0.59 -8.10 -13.32
N ALA A 115 -0.91 -7.03 -14.04
CA ALA A 115 -1.04 -7.09 -15.50
C ALA A 115 0.26 -7.54 -16.16
N ASP A 116 1.40 -7.03 -15.68
CA ASP A 116 2.72 -7.36 -16.23
C ASP A 116 3.11 -8.82 -15.96
N TYR A 117 3.03 -9.33 -14.73
CA TYR A 117 3.42 -10.72 -14.47
C TYR A 117 2.48 -11.74 -15.13
N LEU A 118 1.21 -11.38 -15.32
CA LEU A 118 0.28 -12.20 -16.08
C LEU A 118 0.67 -12.27 -17.56
N SER A 119 1.37 -11.27 -18.09
CA SER A 119 1.87 -11.25 -19.48
C SER A 119 3.17 -12.05 -19.68
N TRP A 120 3.93 -12.34 -18.62
CA TRP A 120 5.21 -13.04 -18.74
C TRP A 120 5.08 -14.42 -19.39
N SER A 121 6.01 -14.70 -20.30
CA SER A 121 6.18 -15.99 -20.97
C SER A 121 7.11 -16.92 -20.18
N GLY A 122 6.96 -18.23 -20.33
CA GLY A 122 7.80 -19.22 -19.61
C GLY A 122 7.41 -19.47 -18.15
N TYR A 123 6.23 -19.02 -17.72
CA TYR A 123 5.65 -19.27 -16.39
C TYR A 123 4.44 -20.19 -16.51
N SER A 124 4.40 -21.22 -15.68
CA SER A 124 3.24 -22.06 -15.50
C SER A 124 2.09 -21.29 -14.84
N ARG A 125 0.86 -21.81 -14.98
CA ARG A 125 -0.31 -21.26 -14.29
C ARG A 125 -0.13 -21.26 -12.76
N ASN A 126 0.53 -22.28 -12.22
CA ASN A 126 0.75 -22.39 -10.78
C ASN A 126 1.72 -21.32 -10.28
N GLU A 127 2.82 -21.06 -10.99
CA GLU A 127 3.74 -19.97 -10.63
C GLU A 127 3.04 -18.60 -10.63
N LYS A 128 2.17 -18.33 -11.62
CA LYS A 128 1.36 -17.11 -11.66
C LYS A 128 0.35 -17.02 -10.51
N ILE A 129 -0.19 -18.16 -10.06
CA ILE A 129 -1.07 -18.21 -8.88
C ILE A 129 -0.26 -17.94 -7.60
N GLU A 130 0.94 -18.50 -7.44
CA GLU A 130 1.79 -18.24 -6.29
C GLU A 130 2.19 -16.76 -6.19
N LEU A 131 2.53 -16.12 -7.31
CA LEU A 131 2.72 -14.66 -7.37
C LEU A 131 1.43 -13.92 -7.02
N GLY A 132 0.29 -14.37 -7.55
CA GLY A 132 -1.02 -13.80 -7.24
C GLY A 132 -1.35 -13.78 -5.75
N LYS A 133 -0.93 -14.78 -4.98
CA LYS A 133 -1.11 -14.80 -3.50
C LYS A 133 -0.36 -13.66 -2.80
N LEU A 134 0.68 -13.12 -3.42
CA LEU A 134 1.44 -11.98 -2.90
C LEU A 134 0.78 -10.66 -3.31
N TYR A 135 0.44 -10.47 -4.58
CA TYR A 135 -0.05 -9.19 -5.09
C TYR A 135 -1.56 -8.93 -4.89
N VAL A 136 -2.40 -9.95 -5.08
CA VAL A 136 -3.87 -9.80 -5.07
C VAL A 136 -4.40 -9.32 -3.70
N PRO A 137 -3.88 -9.78 -2.55
CA PRO A 137 -4.31 -9.24 -1.26
C PRO A 137 -4.04 -7.74 -1.10
N TYR A 138 -2.91 -7.23 -1.61
CA TYR A 138 -2.61 -5.79 -1.58
C TYR A 138 -3.59 -5.00 -2.45
N LEU A 139 -3.89 -5.48 -3.66
CA LEU A 139 -4.88 -4.83 -4.53
C LEU A 139 -6.28 -4.83 -3.90
N ALA A 140 -6.68 -5.95 -3.28
CA ALA A 140 -7.96 -6.06 -2.59
C ALA A 140 -8.06 -5.08 -1.41
N LEU A 141 -7.01 -4.98 -0.60
CA LEU A 141 -6.94 -4.04 0.51
C LEU A 141 -6.97 -2.58 0.03
N ALA A 142 -6.18 -2.25 -0.99
CA ALA A 142 -6.15 -0.91 -1.58
C ALA A 142 -7.52 -0.52 -2.13
N THR A 143 -8.19 -1.41 -2.86
CA THR A 143 -9.54 -1.18 -3.38
C THR A 143 -10.54 -0.95 -2.25
N PHE A 144 -10.52 -1.80 -1.22
CA PHE A 144 -11.42 -1.67 -0.06
C PHE A 144 -11.19 -0.35 0.70
N MET A 145 -9.92 -0.02 0.97
CA MET A 145 -9.53 1.23 1.63
C MET A 145 -9.97 2.44 0.81
N GLY A 146 -9.73 2.44 -0.51
CA GLY A 146 -10.10 3.52 -1.40
C GLY A 146 -11.60 3.78 -1.43
N LEU A 147 -12.42 2.73 -1.55
CA LEU A 147 -13.87 2.84 -1.49
C LEU A 147 -14.34 3.37 -0.13
N ASP A 148 -13.82 2.83 0.98
CA ASP A 148 -14.17 3.31 2.32
C ASP A 148 -13.85 4.80 2.51
N MET A 149 -12.65 5.24 2.12
CA MET A 149 -12.24 6.63 2.23
C MET A 149 -13.08 7.55 1.33
N PHE A 150 -13.37 7.12 0.10
CA PHE A 150 -14.24 7.84 -0.81
C PHE A 150 -15.65 8.06 -0.22
N TYR A 151 -16.25 7.02 0.36
CA TYR A 151 -17.56 7.15 1.01
C TYR A 151 -17.52 8.08 2.23
N ARG A 152 -16.49 8.00 3.07
CA ARG A 152 -16.32 8.89 4.23
C ARG A 152 -16.23 10.36 3.79
N LEU A 153 -15.39 10.66 2.79
CA LEU A 153 -15.24 12.01 2.26
C LEU A 153 -16.54 12.52 1.60
N SER A 154 -17.20 11.66 0.81
CA SER A 154 -18.47 12.01 0.15
C SER A 154 -19.55 12.38 1.17
N ARG A 155 -19.63 11.66 2.30
CA ARG A 155 -20.54 12.01 3.41
C ARG A 155 -20.21 13.38 3.99
N VAL A 156 -18.94 13.68 4.25
CA VAL A 156 -18.51 14.98 4.79
C VAL A 156 -18.90 16.12 3.85
N ILE A 157 -18.67 15.96 2.54
CA ILE A 157 -19.04 16.96 1.52
C ILE A 157 -20.56 17.16 1.48
N SER A 158 -21.34 16.08 1.51
CA SER A 158 -22.80 16.14 1.51
C SER A 158 -23.36 16.87 2.74
N MET A 159 -22.86 16.54 3.94
CA MET A 159 -23.25 17.22 5.19
C MET A 159 -22.88 18.71 5.18
N SER A 160 -21.70 19.05 4.65
CA SER A 160 -21.25 20.44 4.52
C SER A 160 -22.19 21.27 3.62
N ARG A 161 -22.65 20.68 2.50
CA ARG A 161 -23.62 21.33 1.60
C ARG A 161 -24.98 21.54 2.27
N SER A 162 -25.51 20.54 2.97
CA SER A 162 -26.79 20.65 3.68
C SER A 162 -26.75 21.74 4.76
N ASN A 163 -25.68 21.79 5.56
CA ASN A 163 -25.52 22.82 6.59
C ASN A 163 -25.42 24.24 6.02
N LYS A 164 -24.82 24.41 4.83
CA LYS A 164 -24.81 25.71 4.14
C LYS A 164 -26.21 26.12 3.69
N ALA A 165 -27.01 25.19 3.16
CA ALA A 165 -28.38 25.46 2.72
C ALA A 165 -29.29 25.89 3.89
N ILE A 166 -29.15 25.25 5.06
CA ILE A 166 -29.90 25.63 6.28
C ILE A 166 -29.51 27.03 6.76
N LYS A 167 -28.22 27.40 6.70
CA LYS A 167 -27.75 28.73 7.14
C LYS A 167 -28.12 29.88 6.18
N SER A 168 -28.51 29.57 4.94
CA SER A 168 -28.97 30.55 3.95
C SER A 168 -30.48 30.78 3.96
N GLN A 169 -31.23 30.04 4.79
CA GLN A 169 -32.65 30.24 5.08
C GLN A 169 -32.80 31.02 6.38
#